data_AF-A0A9Q0Z5D1-F1
#
_entry.id   AF-A0A9Q0Z5D1-F1
#
_cell.length_a   1.000
_cell.length_b   1.000
_cell.length_c   1.000
_cell.angle_alpha   90.00
_cell.angle_beta   90.00
_cell.angle_gamma   90.00
#
_symmetry.space_group_name_H-M   'P 1'
#
loop_
_entity.id
_entity.type
_entity.pdbx_description
1 polymer ?
#
loop_
_entity_poly.entity_id
_entity_poly.type
_entity_poly.pdbx_seq_one_letter_code
_entity_poly.pdbx_strand_id
1 'polypeptide(L)'
;MAKNFLFSATQWMHIHSSLGDVFLALLGLFVFRCINERLTNKGPMLWPVLGILPTMFLNINDMYNFITRALSRAGGTFHHKGMWMGGAYGIATADPSNVAYMLKTNFKNFPKGKYFRDRFRDLLGDGIFNADDELWREHRQVVKAEMHSSRFIEHSLQTMQDLLHQKLLKLTEKLVKSGDSFDLQEMLLRFTFDNICTAAFGVDPGCLALDFPEVPFAKAFEKATELTLFRFLVPPFIWKPMKFFGIGYEKALKEAVGIVHDFAEKTVKSRRDEAWKHGRDTTSVALAWFFWLVNSNPEVENKILREINDILSLRDETRTENEIIFTMEELNKMVYLHAALSESLRLYPSVPIEVKEVVEDDVLPDGSYSEEGRSSFLLHIRNGQDGFYMGGELPGVCSREVDQGWKVRRRKPVQIRSVQRWSKVVPGEEVCLHADENGGSFRPVEVFS
;
A
#
# COMPACT_ATOMS: atom_id res chain seq x y z
N MET A 1 -23.47 10.83 66.79
CA MET A 1 -23.08 9.42 66.64
C MET A 1 -22.72 9.07 65.19
N ALA A 2 -23.57 9.36 64.20
CA ALA A 2 -23.27 9.09 62.77
C ALA A 2 -22.03 9.82 62.20
N LYS A 3 -21.78 11.08 62.59
CA LYS A 3 -20.60 11.85 62.15
C LYS A 3 -19.27 11.27 62.65
N ASN A 4 -19.24 10.73 63.87
CA ASN A 4 -18.04 10.10 64.44
C ASN A 4 -17.77 8.73 63.80
N PHE A 5 -18.81 8.04 63.34
CA PHE A 5 -18.69 6.77 62.62
C PHE A 5 -18.13 6.96 61.21
N LEU A 6 -18.60 7.98 60.48
CA LEU A 6 -18.05 8.37 59.17
C LEU A 6 -16.59 8.84 59.24
N PHE A 7 -16.24 9.58 60.30
CA PHE A 7 -14.86 10.04 60.52
C PHE A 7 -13.91 8.89 60.92
N SER A 8 -14.40 7.95 61.73
CA SER A 8 -13.65 6.74 62.09
C SER A 8 -13.46 5.79 60.91
N ALA A 9 -14.46 5.64 60.02
CA ALA A 9 -14.34 4.80 58.83
C ALA A 9 -13.36 5.36 57.81
N THR A 10 -13.34 6.69 57.63
CA THR A 10 -12.40 7.36 56.72
C THR A 10 -10.96 7.32 57.24
N GLN A 11 -10.73 7.50 58.55
CA GLN A 11 -9.40 7.28 59.15
C GLN A 11 -8.97 5.81 59.09
N TRP A 12 -9.89 4.86 59.29
CA TRP A 12 -9.60 3.43 59.20
C TRP A 12 -9.21 3.00 57.78
N MET A 13 -9.91 3.49 56.76
CA MET A 13 -9.54 3.30 55.34
C MET A 13 -8.19 3.96 55.01
N HIS A 14 -7.90 5.14 55.55
CA HIS A 14 -6.62 5.82 55.34
C HIS A 14 -5.42 5.10 55.98
N ILE A 15 -5.66 4.34 57.06
CA ILE A 15 -4.63 3.59 57.80
C ILE A 15 -4.39 2.20 57.18
N HIS A 16 -5.42 1.57 56.60
CA HIS A 16 -5.34 0.21 56.04
C HIS A 16 -5.15 0.14 54.52
N SER A 17 -5.33 1.24 53.79
CA SER A 17 -5.08 1.25 52.34
C SER A 17 -3.62 1.60 52.11
N SER A 18 -2.72 0.64 52.24
CA SER A 18 -1.35 0.88 51.79
C SER A 18 -1.37 1.07 50.26
N LEU A 19 -0.44 1.87 49.73
CA LEU A 19 -0.26 1.95 48.26
C LEU A 19 -0.07 0.55 47.64
N GLY A 20 0.40 -0.43 48.41
CA GLY A 20 0.52 -1.83 48.04
C GLY A 20 -0.82 -2.53 47.80
N ASP A 21 -1.85 -2.26 48.59
CA ASP A 21 -3.17 -2.88 48.44
C ASP A 21 -3.88 -2.36 47.18
N VAL A 22 -3.74 -1.05 46.92
CA VAL A 22 -4.22 -0.44 45.67
C VAL A 22 -3.47 -1.02 44.47
N PHE A 23 -2.15 -1.17 44.57
CA PHE A 23 -1.34 -1.78 43.52
C PHE A 23 -1.74 -3.25 43.27
N LEU A 24 -1.93 -4.05 44.31
CA LEU A 24 -2.33 -5.45 44.19
C LEU A 24 -3.74 -5.60 43.61
N ALA A 25 -4.68 -4.72 44.00
CA ALA A 25 -6.02 -4.69 43.42
C ALA A 25 -5.99 -4.30 41.93
N LEU A 26 -5.20 -3.29 41.55
CA LEU A 26 -5.01 -2.90 40.15
C LEU A 26 -4.33 -4.00 39.33
N LEU A 27 -3.33 -4.69 39.90
CA LEU A 27 -2.66 -5.83 39.28
C LEU A 27 -3.64 -6.99 39.10
N GLY A 28 -4.45 -7.30 40.11
CA GLY A 28 -5.49 -8.31 40.05
C GLY A 28 -6.53 -8.00 38.97
N LEU A 29 -7.02 -6.76 38.88
CA LEU A 29 -7.92 -6.31 37.82
C LEU A 29 -7.27 -6.37 36.43
N PHE A 30 -6.00 -6.03 36.33
CA PHE A 30 -5.23 -6.12 35.09
C PHE A 30 -5.10 -7.56 34.61
N VAL A 31 -4.69 -8.48 35.50
CA VAL A 31 -4.57 -9.91 35.19
C VAL A 31 -5.93 -10.50 34.83
N PHE A 32 -6.96 -10.19 35.61
CA PHE A 32 -8.33 -10.64 35.33
C PHE A 32 -8.80 -10.15 33.95
N ARG A 33 -8.60 -8.87 33.63
CA ARG A 33 -8.90 -8.30 32.30
C ARG A 33 -8.13 -9.00 31.19
N CYS A 34 -6.84 -9.28 31.37
CA CYS A 34 -6.02 -9.99 30.39
C CYS A 34 -6.51 -11.43 30.16
N ILE A 35 -6.88 -12.15 31.23
CA ILE A 35 -7.42 -13.51 31.13
C ILE A 35 -8.78 -13.49 30.43
N ASN A 36 -9.68 -12.59 30.86
CA ASN A 36 -11.00 -12.45 30.24
C ASN A 36 -10.87 -12.14 28.74
N GLU A 37 -10.03 -11.17 28.37
CA GLU A 37 -9.80 -10.80 26.97
C GLU A 37 -9.29 -11.99 26.15
N ARG A 38 -8.34 -12.76 26.69
CA ARG A 38 -7.77 -13.93 26.01
C ARG A 38 -8.81 -15.04 25.81
N LEU A 39 -9.83 -15.12 26.67
CA LEU A 39 -10.89 -16.11 26.58
C LEU A 39 -12.05 -15.65 25.68
N THR A 40 -12.33 -14.35 25.62
CA THR A 40 -13.49 -13.81 24.87
C THR A 40 -13.14 -13.33 23.48
N ASN A 41 -11.92 -12.84 23.24
CA ASN A 41 -11.55 -12.22 21.97
C ASN A 41 -11.01 -13.27 20.98
N LYS A 42 -11.60 -13.31 19.78
CA LYS A 42 -11.17 -14.18 18.67
C LYS A 42 -10.04 -13.58 17.83
N GLY A 43 -9.78 -12.28 18.00
CA GLY A 43 -8.71 -11.54 17.33
C GLY A 43 -7.40 -11.47 18.14
N PRO A 44 -6.49 -10.56 17.78
CA PRO A 44 -5.26 -10.29 18.53
C PRO A 44 -5.53 -9.91 19.97
N MET A 45 -4.62 -10.29 20.89
CA MET A 45 -4.71 -9.88 22.28
C MET A 45 -4.72 -8.35 22.42
N LEU A 46 -5.80 -7.82 22.98
CA LEU A 46 -5.96 -6.40 23.31
C LEU A 46 -5.59 -6.15 24.77
N TRP A 47 -4.47 -5.48 25.00
CA TRP A 47 -4.02 -5.18 26.35
C TRP A 47 -4.88 -4.06 26.96
N PRO A 48 -5.29 -4.12 28.24
CA PRO A 48 -6.27 -3.20 28.81
C PRO A 48 -5.95 -1.70 28.65
N VAL A 49 -4.67 -1.34 28.66
CA VAL A 49 -4.18 0.05 28.54
C VAL A 49 -3.48 0.31 27.20
N LEU A 50 -2.61 -0.61 26.79
CA LEU A 50 -1.77 -0.46 25.61
C LEU A 50 -2.47 -0.92 24.31
N GLY A 51 -3.66 -1.51 24.43
CA GLY A 51 -4.41 -2.01 23.29
C GLY A 51 -3.65 -3.10 22.54
N ILE A 52 -3.71 -3.09 21.22
CA ILE A 52 -3.04 -4.04 20.33
C ILE A 52 -1.53 -3.78 20.22
N LEU A 53 -1.02 -2.63 20.69
CA LEU A 53 0.36 -2.22 20.45
C LEU A 53 1.41 -3.24 20.93
N PRO A 54 1.37 -3.79 22.17
CA PRO A 54 2.39 -4.73 22.61
C PRO A 54 2.42 -5.99 21.73
N THR A 55 1.23 -6.45 21.34
CA THR A 55 1.06 -7.59 20.44
C THR A 55 1.65 -7.28 19.05
N MET A 56 1.46 -6.06 18.54
CA MET A 56 2.07 -5.61 17.28
C MET A 56 3.59 -5.47 17.38
N PHE A 57 4.11 -4.89 18.48
CA PHE A 57 5.56 -4.73 18.71
C PHE A 57 6.28 -6.08 18.77
N LEU A 58 5.69 -7.08 19.44
CA LEU A 58 6.26 -8.44 19.50
C LEU A 58 6.30 -9.12 18.12
N ASN A 59 5.43 -8.71 17.20
CA ASN A 59 5.33 -9.28 15.86
C ASN A 59 5.77 -8.28 14.77
N ILE A 60 6.56 -7.25 15.11
CA ILE A 60 6.90 -6.18 14.16
C ILE A 60 7.65 -6.70 12.92
N ASN A 61 8.51 -7.70 13.09
CA ASN A 61 9.25 -8.34 12.00
C ASN A 61 8.40 -9.29 11.14
N ASP A 62 7.21 -9.69 11.62
CA ASP A 62 6.29 -10.62 10.94
C ASP A 62 4.86 -10.04 10.88
N MET A 63 4.77 -8.71 10.80
CA MET A 63 3.51 -7.98 11.05
C MET A 63 2.41 -8.42 10.09
N TYR A 64 2.72 -8.57 8.80
CA TYR A 64 1.73 -8.94 7.79
C TYR A 64 1.19 -10.36 8.02
N ASN A 65 2.05 -11.36 8.21
CA ASN A 65 1.59 -12.73 8.45
C ASN A 65 0.88 -12.86 9.81
N PHE A 66 1.30 -12.08 10.81
CA PHE A 66 0.60 -12.00 12.09
C PHE A 66 -0.84 -11.50 11.91
N ILE A 67 -1.03 -10.37 11.22
CA ILE A 67 -2.38 -9.82 11.03
C ILE A 67 -3.23 -10.74 10.14
N THR A 68 -2.65 -11.34 9.08
CA THR A 68 -3.34 -12.32 8.24
C THR A 68 -3.86 -13.50 9.08
N ARG A 69 -3.01 -14.12 9.91
CA ARG A 69 -3.44 -15.20 10.82
C ARG A 69 -4.52 -14.75 11.79
N ALA A 70 -4.44 -13.51 12.28
CA ALA A 70 -5.45 -12.95 13.17
C ALA A 70 -6.81 -12.76 12.48
N LEU A 71 -6.82 -12.25 11.25
CA LEU A 71 -8.02 -12.10 10.43
C LEU A 71 -8.62 -13.48 10.11
N SER A 72 -7.80 -14.43 9.70
CA SER A 72 -8.25 -15.81 9.42
C SER A 72 -8.86 -16.48 10.65
N ARG A 73 -8.32 -16.26 11.85
CA ARG A 73 -8.89 -16.76 13.12
C ARG A 73 -10.19 -16.06 13.53
N ALA A 74 -10.30 -14.77 13.24
CA ALA A 74 -11.46 -13.97 13.59
C ALA A 74 -12.63 -14.12 12.59
N GLY A 75 -12.40 -14.76 11.43
CA GLY A 75 -13.40 -14.93 10.38
C GLY A 75 -13.45 -13.78 9.38
N GLY A 76 -12.34 -13.05 9.18
CA GLY A 76 -12.19 -12.00 8.17
C GLY A 76 -12.28 -10.58 8.73
N THR A 77 -12.86 -10.38 9.91
CA THR A 77 -13.01 -9.07 10.55
C THR A 77 -12.75 -9.17 12.06
N PHE A 78 -11.98 -8.23 12.63
CA PHE A 78 -11.86 -8.08 14.08
C PHE A 78 -11.84 -6.62 14.51
N HIS A 79 -12.32 -6.37 15.72
CA HIS A 79 -12.19 -5.06 16.36
C HIS A 79 -10.78 -4.90 16.93
N HIS A 80 -10.12 -3.81 16.59
CA HIS A 80 -8.84 -3.45 17.19
C HIS A 80 -9.02 -2.25 18.10
N LYS A 81 -8.30 -2.29 19.21
CA LYS A 81 -8.22 -1.19 20.15
C LYS A 81 -6.76 -0.78 20.26
N GLY A 82 -6.43 0.42 19.82
CA GLY A 82 -5.12 1.02 20.01
C GLY A 82 -4.87 1.42 21.46
N MET A 83 -3.69 1.97 21.72
CA MET A 83 -3.34 2.47 23.05
C MET A 83 -4.27 3.60 23.48
N TRP A 84 -4.51 3.71 24.79
CA TRP A 84 -5.32 4.78 25.39
C TRP A 84 -4.91 6.16 24.85
N MET A 85 -5.88 6.96 24.40
CA MET A 85 -5.69 8.29 23.77
C MET A 85 -4.89 8.27 22.45
N GLY A 86 -4.70 7.10 21.83
CA GLY A 86 -3.90 6.92 20.61
C GLY A 86 -4.63 7.18 19.30
N GLY A 87 -5.97 7.26 19.33
CA GLY A 87 -6.83 7.48 18.16
C GLY A 87 -7.00 6.28 17.22
N ALA A 88 -6.27 5.18 17.45
CA ALA A 88 -6.31 3.98 16.61
C ALA A 88 -7.36 2.98 17.12
N TYR A 89 -8.63 3.34 17.09
CA TYR A 89 -9.73 2.47 17.49
C TYR A 89 -10.58 2.18 16.27
N GLY A 90 -11.05 0.95 16.07
CA GLY A 90 -11.99 0.65 14.99
C GLY A 90 -11.97 -0.82 14.56
N ILE A 91 -12.23 -1.06 13.28
CA ILE A 91 -12.33 -2.40 12.70
C ILE A 91 -11.14 -2.65 11.79
N ALA A 92 -10.56 -3.84 11.84
CA ALA A 92 -9.68 -4.36 10.82
C ALA A 92 -10.44 -5.44 10.03
N THR A 93 -10.58 -5.27 8.71
CA THR A 93 -11.32 -6.22 7.87
C THR A 93 -10.58 -6.53 6.57
N ALA A 94 -10.71 -7.78 6.14
CA ALA A 94 -10.35 -8.25 4.82
C ALA A 94 -11.52 -8.95 4.11
N ASP A 95 -12.73 -8.89 4.69
CA ASP A 95 -13.93 -9.45 4.04
C ASP A 95 -14.25 -8.65 2.77
N PRO A 96 -14.28 -9.29 1.59
CA PRO A 96 -14.57 -8.61 0.32
C PRO A 96 -15.88 -7.82 0.32
N SER A 97 -16.89 -8.25 1.08
CA SER A 97 -18.19 -7.60 1.20
C SER A 97 -18.07 -6.27 1.94
N ASN A 98 -17.35 -6.28 3.07
CA ASN A 98 -17.10 -5.07 3.85
C ASN A 98 -16.21 -4.10 3.09
N VAL A 99 -15.13 -4.60 2.47
CA VAL A 99 -14.23 -3.71 1.74
C VAL A 99 -14.94 -3.10 0.53
N ALA A 100 -15.74 -3.88 -0.21
CA ALA A 100 -16.55 -3.34 -1.30
C ALA A 100 -17.58 -2.31 -0.80
N TYR A 101 -18.18 -2.53 0.36
CA TYR A 101 -19.11 -1.58 0.96
C TYR A 101 -18.41 -0.25 1.29
N MET A 102 -17.27 -0.32 2.00
CA MET A 102 -16.51 0.86 2.42
C MET A 102 -15.93 1.65 1.24
N LEU A 103 -15.38 0.97 0.23
CA LEU A 103 -14.70 1.63 -0.89
C LEU A 103 -15.61 2.02 -2.06
N LYS A 104 -16.85 1.52 -2.09
CA LYS A 104 -17.75 1.74 -3.23
C LYS A 104 -19.14 2.21 -2.82
N THR A 105 -19.80 1.47 -1.94
CA THR A 105 -21.21 1.70 -1.63
C THR A 105 -21.37 2.93 -0.73
N ASN A 106 -20.59 3.03 0.34
CA ASN A 106 -20.65 4.11 1.32
C ASN A 106 -19.31 4.88 1.42
N PHE A 107 -18.68 5.18 0.29
CA PHE A 107 -17.35 5.80 0.24
C PHE A 107 -17.24 7.12 1.04
N LYS A 108 -18.30 7.93 1.04
CA LYS A 108 -18.33 9.22 1.75
C LYS A 108 -18.20 9.07 3.26
N ASN A 109 -18.64 7.95 3.81
CA ASN A 109 -18.54 7.68 5.25
C ASN A 109 -17.14 7.19 5.66
N PHE A 110 -16.28 6.87 4.70
CA PHE A 110 -14.94 6.31 4.92
C PHE A 110 -13.85 7.10 4.17
N PRO A 111 -13.64 8.40 4.46
CA PRO A 111 -12.47 9.16 4.02
C PRO A 111 -11.18 8.65 4.68
N LYS A 112 -10.01 9.21 4.33
CA LYS A 112 -8.76 8.88 5.04
C LYS A 112 -8.77 9.47 6.45
N GLY A 113 -9.35 10.66 6.58
CA GLY A 113 -9.64 11.30 7.84
C GLY A 113 -8.42 11.91 8.55
N LYS A 114 -8.71 12.53 9.69
CA LYS A 114 -7.73 13.30 10.46
C LYS A 114 -6.61 12.42 11.00
N TYR A 115 -6.91 11.17 11.35
CA TYR A 115 -5.94 10.23 11.91
C TYR A 115 -4.78 9.93 10.94
N PHE A 116 -5.09 9.69 9.65
CA PHE A 116 -4.08 9.48 8.61
C PHE A 116 -3.40 10.81 8.27
N ARG A 117 -4.19 11.87 8.08
CA ARG A 117 -3.72 13.19 7.65
C ARG A 117 -2.71 13.80 8.62
N ASP A 118 -2.94 13.76 9.93
CA ASP A 118 -2.04 14.34 10.95
C ASP A 118 -0.66 13.67 10.94
N ARG A 119 -0.59 12.37 10.66
CA ARG A 119 0.68 11.63 10.62
C ARG A 119 1.46 11.87 9.35
N PHE A 120 0.78 11.87 8.19
CA PHE A 120 1.41 12.05 6.89
C PHE A 120 1.61 13.52 6.50
N ARG A 121 1.07 14.49 7.27
CA ARG A 121 1.13 15.92 6.94
C ARG A 121 2.53 16.44 6.64
N ASP A 122 3.56 16.01 7.38
CA ASP A 122 4.91 16.53 7.16
C ASP A 122 5.55 16.00 5.87
N LEU A 123 5.17 14.80 5.42
CA LEU A 123 5.72 14.17 4.21
C LEU A 123 4.86 14.47 2.98
N LEU A 124 3.54 14.35 3.11
CA LEU A 124 2.57 14.45 2.01
C LEU A 124 1.77 15.75 2.00
N GLY A 125 1.94 16.64 2.99
CA GLY A 125 1.18 17.89 3.13
C GLY A 125 -0.31 17.72 2.86
N ASP A 126 -0.92 18.67 2.14
CA ASP A 126 -2.32 18.58 1.71
C ASP A 126 -2.46 18.12 0.24
N GLY A 127 -1.51 17.33 -0.26
CA GLY A 127 -1.52 16.84 -1.64
C GLY A 127 -2.62 15.82 -1.93
N ILE A 128 -2.76 15.41 -3.19
CA ILE A 128 -3.81 14.45 -3.63
C ILE A 128 -3.83 13.12 -2.83
N PHE A 129 -2.72 12.68 -2.24
CA PHE A 129 -2.69 11.48 -1.38
C PHE A 129 -3.13 11.71 0.06
N ASN A 130 -3.22 12.96 0.50
CA ASN A 130 -3.60 13.31 1.88
C ASN A 130 -4.86 14.18 1.96
N ALA A 131 -5.37 14.65 0.82
CA ALA A 131 -6.63 15.36 0.70
C ALA A 131 -7.82 14.38 0.83
N ASP A 132 -8.90 14.88 1.43
CA ASP A 132 -10.18 14.19 1.55
C ASP A 132 -11.26 14.88 0.68
N ASP A 133 -12.34 14.14 0.39
CA ASP A 133 -13.59 14.61 -0.23
C ASP A 133 -13.45 15.45 -1.50
N GLU A 134 -13.91 16.70 -1.46
CA GLU A 134 -14.06 17.56 -2.64
C GLU A 134 -12.71 17.99 -3.22
N LEU A 135 -11.75 18.32 -2.35
CA LEU A 135 -10.38 18.65 -2.76
C LEU A 135 -9.72 17.45 -3.46
N TRP A 136 -9.92 16.25 -2.94
CA TRP A 136 -9.44 15.04 -3.59
C TRP A 136 -10.14 14.80 -4.94
N ARG A 137 -11.46 14.97 -5.00
CA ARG A 137 -12.25 14.79 -6.24
C ARG A 137 -11.80 15.77 -7.33
N GLU A 138 -11.59 17.03 -6.97
CA GLU A 138 -11.14 18.08 -7.89
C GLU A 138 -9.71 17.82 -8.37
N HIS A 139 -8.76 17.60 -7.46
CA HIS A 139 -7.37 17.27 -7.82
C HIS A 139 -7.31 16.01 -8.70
N ARG A 140 -8.11 14.99 -8.36
CA ARG A 140 -8.16 13.75 -9.12
C ARG A 140 -8.78 13.93 -10.50
N GLN A 141 -9.83 14.72 -10.64
CA GLN A 141 -10.46 14.93 -11.94
C GLN A 141 -9.50 15.62 -12.91
N VAL A 142 -8.71 16.58 -12.41
CA VAL A 142 -7.65 17.25 -13.20
C VAL A 142 -6.53 16.27 -13.58
N VAL A 143 -5.96 15.56 -12.60
CA VAL A 143 -4.89 14.58 -12.87
C VAL A 143 -5.35 13.47 -13.82
N LYS A 144 -6.57 12.99 -13.64
CA LYS A 144 -7.17 11.97 -14.50
C LYS A 144 -7.33 12.45 -15.93
N ALA A 145 -7.77 13.70 -16.13
CA ALA A 145 -7.91 14.27 -17.47
C ALA A 145 -6.56 14.40 -18.21
N GLU A 146 -5.49 14.76 -17.48
CA GLU A 146 -4.13 14.84 -18.05
C GLU A 146 -3.54 13.45 -18.32
N MET A 147 -3.67 12.52 -17.37
CA MET A 147 -3.09 11.17 -17.48
C MET A 147 -3.73 10.30 -18.57
N HIS A 148 -5.02 10.47 -18.86
CA HIS A 148 -5.68 9.73 -19.94
C HIS A 148 -5.63 10.44 -21.30
N SER A 149 -4.88 11.55 -21.42
CA SER A 149 -4.67 12.16 -22.73
C SER A 149 -3.75 11.26 -23.56
N SER A 150 -4.15 10.95 -24.80
CA SER A 150 -3.33 10.14 -25.73
C SER A 150 -1.92 10.70 -25.88
N ARG A 151 -1.81 12.04 -25.90
CA ARG A 151 -0.54 12.77 -25.93
C ARG A 151 0.34 12.47 -24.73
N PHE A 152 -0.21 12.41 -23.52
CA PHE A 152 0.56 12.08 -22.32
C PHE A 152 1.00 10.63 -22.32
N ILE A 153 0.13 9.70 -22.73
CA ILE A 153 0.45 8.26 -22.80
C ILE A 153 1.57 8.00 -23.81
N GLU A 154 1.48 8.57 -25.01
CA GLU A 154 2.54 8.47 -26.03
C GLU A 154 3.86 9.08 -25.54
N HIS A 155 3.80 10.26 -24.92
CA HIS A 155 4.99 10.92 -24.38
C HIS A 155 5.63 10.15 -23.22
N SER A 156 4.82 9.58 -22.33
CA SER A 156 5.25 8.74 -21.21
C SER A 156 5.91 7.46 -21.71
N LEU A 157 5.32 6.81 -22.72
CA LEU A 157 5.92 5.62 -23.34
C LEU A 157 7.28 5.94 -23.97
N GLN A 158 7.37 7.03 -24.75
CA GLN A 158 8.62 7.46 -25.35
C GLN A 158 9.69 7.75 -24.28
N THR A 159 9.31 8.48 -23.23
CA THR A 159 10.18 8.79 -22.09
C THR A 159 10.70 7.52 -21.42
N MET A 160 9.82 6.55 -21.20
CA MET A 160 10.18 5.26 -20.60
C MET A 160 11.15 4.48 -21.49
N GLN A 161 10.90 4.46 -22.81
CA GLN A 161 11.78 3.81 -23.78
C GLN A 161 13.16 4.46 -23.82
N ASP A 162 13.22 5.80 -23.84
CA ASP A 162 14.47 6.56 -23.84
C ASP A 162 15.28 6.29 -22.58
N LEU A 163 14.66 6.35 -21.40
CA LEU A 163 15.33 6.05 -20.12
C LEU A 163 15.81 4.59 -20.04
N LEU A 164 15.02 3.64 -20.56
CA LEU A 164 15.37 2.23 -20.55
C LEU A 164 16.61 1.95 -21.42
N HIS A 165 16.61 2.40 -22.67
CA HIS A 165 17.70 2.13 -23.62
C HIS A 165 18.94 2.99 -23.34
N GLN A 166 18.76 4.26 -22.99
CA GLN A 166 19.88 5.17 -22.81
C GLN A 166 20.56 5.03 -21.45
N LYS A 167 19.83 4.62 -20.41
CA LYS A 167 20.35 4.55 -19.04
C LYS A 167 20.29 3.14 -18.45
N LEU A 168 19.11 2.56 -18.28
CA LEU A 168 18.93 1.32 -17.51
C LEU A 168 19.70 0.13 -18.09
N LEU A 169 19.55 -0.14 -19.39
CA LEU A 169 20.23 -1.25 -20.06
C LEU A 169 21.75 -1.06 -20.05
N LYS A 170 22.25 0.14 -20.37
CA LYS A 170 23.70 0.45 -20.35
C LYS A 170 24.31 0.33 -18.95
N LEU A 171 23.58 0.78 -17.93
CA LEU A 171 23.98 0.60 -16.53
C LEU A 171 24.06 -0.89 -16.19
N THR A 172 23.03 -1.66 -16.55
CA THR A 172 22.95 -3.10 -16.27
C THR A 172 24.08 -3.86 -16.97
N GLU A 173 24.37 -3.56 -18.23
CA GLU A 173 25.51 -4.13 -18.96
C GLU A 173 26.86 -3.83 -18.29
N LYS A 174 27.04 -2.58 -17.82
CA LYS A 174 28.25 -2.18 -17.09
C LYS A 174 28.39 -2.94 -15.77
N LEU A 175 27.30 -3.07 -15.01
CA LEU A 175 27.27 -3.80 -13.75
C LEU A 175 27.56 -5.30 -13.96
N VAL A 176 26.96 -5.91 -14.98
CA VAL A 176 27.23 -7.30 -15.37
C VAL A 176 28.71 -7.49 -15.76
N LYS A 177 29.30 -6.55 -16.51
CA LYS A 177 30.73 -6.59 -16.87
C LYS A 177 31.66 -6.42 -15.68
N SER A 178 31.27 -5.61 -14.69
CA SER A 178 32.05 -5.43 -13.46
C SER A 178 32.00 -6.66 -12.54
N GLY A 179 30.92 -7.45 -12.60
CA GLY A 179 30.71 -8.60 -11.71
C GLY A 179 30.29 -8.22 -10.29
N ASP A 180 30.02 -6.94 -10.04
CA ASP A 180 29.60 -6.43 -8.74
C ASP A 180 28.12 -6.76 -8.47
N SER A 181 27.80 -7.08 -7.21
CA SER A 181 26.42 -7.21 -6.74
C SER A 181 25.79 -5.82 -6.59
N PHE A 182 24.57 -5.65 -7.08
CA PHE A 182 23.81 -4.41 -6.96
C PHE A 182 22.43 -4.64 -6.35
N ASP A 183 21.86 -3.60 -5.76
CA ASP A 183 20.49 -3.62 -5.24
C ASP A 183 19.50 -3.28 -6.36
N LEU A 184 18.67 -4.26 -6.73
CA LEU A 184 17.63 -4.11 -7.75
C LEU A 184 16.54 -3.12 -7.33
N GLN A 185 16.18 -3.06 -6.05
CA GLN A 185 15.15 -2.13 -5.55
C GLN A 185 15.65 -0.70 -5.71
N GLU A 186 16.90 -0.42 -5.33
CA GLU A 186 17.48 0.92 -5.45
C GLU A 186 17.56 1.36 -6.93
N MET A 187 17.98 0.46 -7.82
CA MET A 187 18.04 0.74 -9.25
C MET A 187 16.65 1.03 -9.84
N LEU A 188 15.64 0.20 -9.51
CA LEU A 188 14.27 0.38 -9.99
C LEU A 188 13.64 1.65 -9.43
N LEU A 189 13.90 2.00 -8.16
CA LEU A 189 13.45 3.25 -7.54
C LEU A 189 14.02 4.48 -8.25
N ARG A 190 15.30 4.45 -8.64
CA ARG A 190 15.92 5.54 -9.41
C ARG A 190 15.31 5.64 -10.82
N PHE A 191 15.05 4.49 -11.46
CA PHE A 191 14.42 4.44 -12.77
C PHE A 191 12.99 5.00 -12.77
N THR A 192 12.15 4.54 -11.86
CA THR A 192 10.76 5.01 -11.72
C THR A 192 10.70 6.50 -11.36
N PHE A 193 11.65 6.96 -10.54
CA PHE A 193 11.79 8.36 -10.19
C PHE A 193 12.19 9.24 -11.40
N ASP A 194 13.22 8.86 -12.16
CA ASP A 194 13.59 9.56 -13.40
C ASP A 194 12.41 9.56 -14.38
N ASN A 195 11.69 8.43 -14.49
CA ASN A 195 10.55 8.29 -15.40
C ASN A 195 9.40 9.22 -15.04
N ILE A 196 8.95 9.23 -13.78
CA ILE A 196 7.85 10.12 -13.37
C ILE A 196 8.26 11.59 -13.46
N CYS A 197 9.51 11.92 -13.10
CA CYS A 197 9.98 13.30 -13.19
C CYS A 197 10.06 13.79 -14.63
N THR A 198 10.55 12.95 -15.54
CA THR A 198 10.66 13.30 -16.95
C THR A 198 9.27 13.35 -17.61
N ALA A 199 8.41 12.35 -17.38
CA ALA A 199 7.09 12.29 -18.00
C ALA A 199 6.12 13.37 -17.47
N ALA A 200 6.14 13.64 -16.15
CA ALA A 200 5.21 14.61 -15.55
C ALA A 200 5.71 16.06 -15.62
N PHE A 201 7.02 16.29 -15.52
CA PHE A 201 7.58 17.64 -15.41
C PHE A 201 8.50 18.03 -16.57
N GLY A 202 8.84 17.09 -17.46
CA GLY A 202 9.80 17.33 -18.53
C GLY A 202 11.22 17.58 -18.02
N VAL A 203 11.53 17.17 -16.78
CA VAL A 203 12.84 17.35 -16.14
C VAL A 203 13.43 15.98 -15.86
N ASP A 204 14.59 15.70 -16.45
CA ASP A 204 15.38 14.52 -16.11
C ASP A 204 16.27 14.84 -14.89
N PRO A 205 16.02 14.23 -13.71
CA PRO A 205 16.83 14.47 -12.53
C PRO A 205 18.18 13.75 -12.58
N GLY A 206 18.38 12.79 -13.50
CA GLY A 206 19.63 12.07 -13.64
C GLY A 206 19.95 11.14 -12.47
N CYS A 207 18.95 10.65 -11.73
CA CYS A 207 19.17 9.76 -10.59
C CYS A 207 19.67 8.37 -11.03
N LEU A 208 19.37 7.96 -12.26
CA LEU A 208 19.89 6.75 -12.90
C LEU A 208 21.14 7.02 -13.77
N ALA A 209 22.07 7.85 -13.27
CA ALA A 209 23.31 8.14 -14.00
C ALA A 209 24.25 6.91 -14.08
N LEU A 210 25.09 6.88 -15.13
CA LEU A 210 25.98 5.74 -15.47
C LEU A 210 27.08 5.48 -14.42
N ASP A 211 27.40 6.47 -13.60
CA ASP A 211 28.31 6.42 -12.46
C ASP A 211 27.65 5.91 -11.18
N PHE A 212 26.33 5.70 -11.19
CA PHE A 212 25.51 5.24 -10.07
C PHE A 212 25.82 5.99 -8.75
N PRO A 213 25.85 7.34 -8.77
CA PRO A 213 26.19 8.11 -7.57
C PRO A 213 25.11 7.88 -6.51
N GLU A 214 25.46 7.93 -5.22
CA GLU A 214 24.43 7.89 -4.19
C GLU A 214 23.51 9.09 -4.35
N VAL A 215 22.23 8.85 -4.60
CA VAL A 215 21.22 9.91 -4.72
C VAL A 215 20.66 10.16 -3.32
N PRO A 216 20.96 11.31 -2.67
CA PRO A 216 20.50 11.57 -1.30
C PRO A 216 18.97 11.61 -1.21
N PHE A 217 18.29 11.95 -2.30
CA PHE A 217 16.84 12.01 -2.39
C PHE A 217 16.17 10.65 -2.13
N ALA A 218 16.55 9.59 -2.86
CA ALA A 218 15.90 8.28 -2.79
C ALA A 218 15.97 7.72 -1.36
N LYS A 219 17.17 7.73 -0.76
CA LYS A 219 17.39 7.33 0.63
C LYS A 219 16.62 8.19 1.62
N ALA A 220 16.58 9.51 1.43
CA ALA A 220 15.83 10.41 2.29
C ALA A 220 14.31 10.17 2.19
N PHE A 221 13.79 9.89 1.00
CA PHE A 221 12.38 9.63 0.77
C PHE A 221 11.93 8.29 1.40
N GLU A 222 12.71 7.23 1.23
CA GLU A 222 12.47 5.94 1.91
C GLU A 222 12.49 6.11 3.43
N LYS A 223 13.53 6.77 3.97
CA LYS A 223 13.65 7.05 5.40
C LYS A 223 12.50 7.89 5.93
N ALA A 224 12.09 8.94 5.21
CA ALA A 224 10.96 9.77 5.61
C ALA A 224 9.65 8.97 5.63
N THR A 225 9.45 8.08 4.67
CA THR A 225 8.27 7.19 4.61
C THR A 225 8.27 6.21 5.77
N GLU A 226 9.37 5.52 6.04
CA GLU A 226 9.51 4.55 7.14
C GLU A 226 9.25 5.21 8.50
N LEU A 227 9.89 6.35 8.75
CA LEU A 227 9.72 7.11 10.00
C LEU A 227 8.30 7.66 10.15
N THR A 228 7.64 8.02 9.04
CA THR A 228 6.23 8.44 9.05
C THR A 228 5.31 7.26 9.38
N LEU A 229 5.56 6.08 8.82
CA LEU A 229 4.80 4.86 9.14
C LEU A 229 4.99 4.47 10.62
N PHE A 230 6.18 4.66 11.18
CA PHE A 230 6.44 4.41 12.60
C PHE A 230 5.53 5.25 13.53
N ARG A 231 5.09 6.44 13.11
CA ARG A 231 4.12 7.26 13.87
C ARG A 231 2.77 6.57 14.08
N PHE A 232 2.41 5.55 13.30
CA PHE A 232 1.19 4.77 13.51
C PHE A 232 1.30 3.84 14.72
N LEU A 233 2.51 3.45 15.10
CA LEU A 233 2.80 2.64 16.27
C LEU A 233 3.05 3.49 17.53
N VAL A 234 3.38 4.78 17.34
CA VAL A 234 3.66 5.71 18.44
C VAL A 234 2.43 6.56 18.80
N PRO A 235 2.01 6.61 20.07
CA PRO A 235 0.91 7.47 20.52
C PRO A 235 1.15 8.98 20.36
N PRO A 236 0.12 9.80 20.12
CA PRO A 236 0.22 11.25 19.93
C PRO A 236 0.93 12.01 21.04
N PHE A 237 0.73 11.62 22.29
CA PHE A 237 1.36 12.28 23.44
C PHE A 237 2.85 11.92 23.60
N ILE A 238 3.38 10.97 22.82
CA ILE A 238 4.82 10.67 22.77
C ILE A 238 5.43 11.38 21.56
N TRP A 239 4.89 11.16 20.35
CA TRP A 239 5.52 11.68 19.14
C TRP A 239 5.35 13.20 18.96
N LYS A 240 4.23 13.80 19.40
CA LYS A 240 4.04 15.26 19.27
C LYS A 240 5.04 16.05 20.14
N PRO A 241 5.29 15.69 21.41
CA PRO A 241 6.40 16.28 22.16
C PRO A 241 7.76 16.00 21.54
N MET A 242 8.04 14.77 21.08
CA MET A 242 9.32 14.45 20.41
C MET A 242 9.54 15.32 19.16
N LYS A 243 8.49 15.56 18.38
CA LYS A 243 8.48 16.50 17.25
C LYS A 243 8.75 17.93 17.69
N PHE A 244 8.07 18.38 18.75
CA PHE A 244 8.23 19.74 19.26
C PHE A 244 9.65 20.02 19.75
N PHE A 245 10.25 19.08 20.50
CA PHE A 245 11.62 19.20 20.99
C PHE A 245 12.68 18.81 19.93
N GLY A 246 12.29 18.20 18.82
CA GLY A 246 13.21 17.72 17.78
C GLY A 246 14.14 16.62 18.29
N ILE A 247 13.59 15.59 18.95
CA ILE A 247 14.36 14.52 19.60
C ILE A 247 14.06 13.16 18.93
N GLY A 248 15.09 12.32 18.85
CA GLY A 248 14.97 10.93 18.41
C GLY A 248 14.60 10.80 16.93
N TYR A 249 13.69 9.87 16.63
CA TYR A 249 13.32 9.55 15.24
C TYR A 249 12.56 10.71 14.55
N GLU A 250 11.90 11.59 15.31
CA GLU A 250 11.21 12.78 14.78
C GLU A 250 12.19 13.83 14.24
N LYS A 251 13.38 13.94 14.84
CA LYS A 251 14.47 14.77 14.31
C LYS A 251 14.96 14.24 12.96
N ALA A 252 15.22 12.93 12.91
CA ALA A 252 15.65 12.26 11.70
C ALA A 252 14.61 12.36 10.58
N LEU A 253 13.31 12.31 10.93
CA LEU A 253 12.21 12.53 9.99
C LEU A 253 12.20 13.96 9.45
N LYS A 254 12.37 14.97 10.31
CA LYS A 254 12.47 16.38 9.89
C LYS A 254 13.64 16.60 8.91
N GLU A 255 14.80 16.02 9.19
CA GLU A 255 15.98 16.12 8.32
C GLU A 255 15.74 15.44 6.95
N ALA A 256 15.18 14.22 6.96
CA ALA A 256 14.88 13.48 5.74
C ALA A 256 13.83 14.21 4.87
N VAL A 257 12.76 14.72 5.50
CA VAL A 257 11.75 15.55 4.83
C VAL A 257 12.36 16.83 4.25
N GLY A 258 13.32 17.44 4.96
CA GLY A 258 14.06 18.61 4.45
C GLY A 258 14.79 18.31 3.14
N ILE A 259 15.52 17.19 3.07
CA ILE A 259 16.22 16.77 1.84
C ILE A 259 15.23 16.55 0.68
N VAL A 260 14.08 15.93 0.95
CA VAL A 260 13.02 15.70 -0.04
C VAL A 260 12.46 17.04 -0.55
N HIS A 261 12.20 18.00 0.34
CA HIS A 261 11.70 19.32 -0.03
C HIS A 261 12.75 20.12 -0.82
N ASP A 262 14.01 20.12 -0.39
CA ASP A 262 15.09 20.80 -1.09
C ASP A 262 15.26 20.26 -2.52
N PHE A 263 15.13 18.95 -2.70
CA PHE A 263 15.16 18.33 -4.02
C PHE A 263 13.95 18.74 -4.86
N ALA A 264 12.74 18.67 -4.29
CA ALA A 264 11.52 19.06 -4.97
C ALA A 264 11.57 20.54 -5.39
N GLU A 265 12.01 21.44 -4.52
CA GLU A 265 12.17 22.86 -4.84
C GLU A 265 13.19 23.10 -5.95
N LYS A 266 14.34 22.41 -5.93
CA LYS A 266 15.36 22.51 -6.99
C LYS A 266 14.84 22.04 -8.33
N THR A 267 14.07 20.95 -8.36
CA THR A 267 13.48 20.38 -9.58
C THR A 267 12.31 21.22 -10.10
N VAL A 268 11.46 21.75 -9.22
CA VAL A 268 10.28 22.56 -9.56
C VAL A 268 10.64 23.99 -10.00
N LYS A 269 11.80 24.52 -9.58
CA LYS A 269 12.30 25.84 -10.04
C LYS A 269 12.46 25.95 -11.56
N SER A 270 12.37 24.84 -12.31
CA SER A 270 12.43 24.80 -13.78
C SER A 270 11.08 24.95 -14.51
N ARG A 271 9.91 24.92 -13.86
CA ARG A 271 8.61 25.45 -14.36
C ARG A 271 7.48 25.08 -13.39
N ARG A 272 6.83 26.13 -12.86
CA ARG A 272 5.52 26.23 -12.16
C ARG A 272 5.10 25.10 -11.22
N ASP A 273 5.04 25.50 -9.95
CA ASP A 273 4.25 25.04 -8.81
C ASP A 273 3.23 23.91 -9.01
N GLU A 274 3.34 22.97 -8.06
CA GLU A 274 2.34 22.03 -7.54
C GLU A 274 2.02 20.76 -8.34
N ALA A 275 2.68 19.65 -7.95
CA ALA A 275 2.09 18.30 -7.88
C ALA A 275 2.94 17.25 -7.13
N TRP A 276 4.07 17.59 -6.51
CA TRP A 276 4.93 16.58 -5.86
C TRP A 276 4.48 16.25 -4.44
N LYS A 277 3.56 15.29 -4.29
CA LYS A 277 3.22 14.61 -3.01
C LYS A 277 2.59 13.24 -3.30
N HIS A 278 3.39 12.30 -3.78
CA HIS A 278 2.98 10.88 -3.85
C HIS A 278 3.84 10.11 -2.84
N GLY A 279 3.18 9.47 -1.87
CA GLY A 279 3.84 8.64 -0.86
C GLY A 279 4.16 7.26 -1.41
N ARG A 280 5.33 6.73 -1.03
CA ARG A 280 5.96 5.45 -1.41
C ARG A 280 5.87 5.13 -2.90
N ASP A 281 7.02 5.03 -3.56
CA ASP A 281 7.06 4.53 -4.93
C ASP A 281 6.52 3.09 -5.00
N THR A 282 5.33 2.94 -5.59
CA THR A 282 4.63 1.68 -5.70
C THR A 282 5.14 0.85 -6.87
N THR A 283 5.68 1.51 -7.90
CA THR A 283 6.12 0.88 -9.16
C THR A 283 7.43 0.13 -8.95
N SER A 284 8.43 0.73 -8.27
CA SER A 284 9.69 0.03 -8.01
C SER A 284 9.52 -1.20 -7.14
N VAL A 285 8.67 -1.10 -6.10
CA VAL A 285 8.35 -2.24 -5.22
C VAL A 285 7.66 -3.37 -5.99
N ALA A 286 6.70 -3.03 -6.87
CA ALA A 286 6.02 -4.02 -7.70
C ALA A 286 6.98 -4.73 -8.66
N LEU A 287 7.85 -3.97 -9.34
CA LEU A 287 8.85 -4.50 -10.26
C LEU A 287 9.89 -5.36 -9.55
N ALA A 288 10.36 -4.94 -8.36
CA ALA A 288 11.32 -5.71 -7.59
C ALA A 288 10.75 -7.09 -7.21
N TRP A 289 9.50 -7.15 -6.73
CA TRP A 289 8.84 -8.43 -6.44
C TRP A 289 8.56 -9.26 -7.69
N PHE A 290 8.19 -8.63 -8.80
CA PHE A 290 8.00 -9.31 -10.08
C PHE A 290 9.29 -10.00 -10.54
N PHE A 291 10.40 -9.27 -10.61
CA PHE A 291 11.69 -9.84 -11.03
C PHE A 291 12.19 -10.90 -10.06
N TRP A 292 12.00 -10.71 -8.75
CA TRP A 292 12.31 -11.73 -7.75
C TRP A 292 11.52 -13.03 -7.99
N LEU A 293 10.21 -12.92 -8.27
CA LEU A 293 9.34 -14.06 -8.56
C LEU A 293 9.71 -14.75 -9.87
N VAL A 294 9.99 -13.98 -10.93
CA VAL A 294 10.42 -14.54 -12.22
C VAL A 294 11.74 -15.29 -12.07
N ASN A 295 12.74 -14.68 -11.43
CA ASN A 295 14.03 -15.31 -11.16
C ASN A 295 13.91 -16.58 -10.28
N SER A 296 12.93 -16.62 -9.37
CA SER A 296 12.66 -17.79 -8.54
C SER A 296 11.89 -18.90 -9.27
N ASN A 297 11.33 -18.63 -10.45
CA ASN A 297 10.47 -19.55 -11.20
C ASN A 297 10.87 -19.61 -12.69
N PRO A 298 11.92 -20.37 -13.07
CA PRO A 298 12.43 -20.43 -14.44
C PRO A 298 11.38 -20.84 -15.49
N GLU A 299 10.36 -21.61 -15.12
CA GLU A 299 9.27 -21.96 -16.04
C GLU A 299 8.42 -20.73 -16.44
N VAL A 300 8.21 -19.80 -15.50
CA VAL A 300 7.46 -18.56 -15.74
C VAL A 300 8.29 -17.66 -16.65
N GLU A 301 9.58 -17.51 -16.37
CA GLU A 301 10.53 -16.78 -17.23
C GLU A 301 10.50 -17.31 -18.66
N ASN A 302 10.63 -18.63 -18.84
CA ASN A 302 10.60 -19.26 -20.17
C ASN A 302 9.28 -19.01 -20.91
N LYS A 303 8.14 -19.00 -20.22
CA LYS A 303 6.84 -18.69 -20.84
C LYS A 303 6.74 -17.22 -21.26
N ILE A 304 7.22 -16.29 -20.43
CA ILE A 304 7.30 -14.86 -20.78
C ILE A 304 8.20 -14.67 -22.01
N LEU A 305 9.39 -15.27 -22.02
CA LEU A 305 10.32 -15.15 -23.15
C LEU A 305 9.75 -15.74 -24.44
N ARG A 306 9.03 -16.86 -24.37
CA ARG A 306 8.31 -17.42 -25.53
C ARG A 306 7.26 -16.46 -26.07
N GLU A 307 6.41 -15.91 -25.20
CA GLU A 307 5.40 -14.92 -25.61
C GLU A 307 6.04 -13.70 -26.30
N ILE A 308 7.14 -13.18 -25.74
CA ILE A 308 7.86 -12.06 -26.34
C ILE A 308 8.44 -12.45 -27.71
N ASN A 309 9.09 -13.60 -27.82
CA ASN A 309 9.69 -14.06 -29.07
C ASN A 309 8.65 -14.32 -30.17
N ASP A 310 7.49 -14.88 -29.80
CA ASP A 310 6.37 -15.10 -30.73
C ASP A 310 5.88 -13.76 -31.30
N ILE A 311 5.69 -12.73 -30.47
CA ILE A 311 5.33 -11.38 -30.92
C ILE A 311 6.41 -10.79 -31.83
N LEU A 312 7.69 -10.94 -31.45
CA LEU A 312 8.81 -10.42 -32.24
C LEU A 312 8.92 -11.10 -33.61
N SER A 313 8.63 -12.40 -33.71
CA SER A 313 8.66 -13.17 -34.96
C SER A 313 7.62 -12.71 -35.99
N LEU A 314 6.58 -12.00 -35.54
CA LEU A 314 5.53 -11.44 -36.40
C LEU A 314 5.89 -10.05 -36.94
N ARG A 315 7.05 -9.49 -36.57
CA ARG A 315 7.52 -8.21 -37.09
C ARG A 315 8.04 -8.39 -38.52
N ASP A 316 7.72 -7.44 -39.39
CA ASP A 316 8.33 -7.36 -40.71
C ASP A 316 9.87 -7.21 -40.60
N GLU A 317 10.61 -7.90 -41.46
CA GLU A 317 12.09 -7.97 -41.52
C GLU A 317 12.82 -6.61 -41.69
N THR A 318 12.07 -5.52 -41.81
CA THR A 318 12.59 -4.17 -42.13
C THR A 318 12.97 -3.34 -40.91
N ARG A 319 12.68 -3.79 -39.68
CA ARG A 319 13.07 -3.09 -38.44
C ARG A 319 14.50 -3.46 -38.05
N THR A 320 15.41 -2.50 -38.26
CA THR A 320 16.86 -2.58 -37.97
C THR A 320 17.22 -3.18 -36.60
N GLU A 321 18.20 -4.08 -36.62
CA GLU A 321 18.58 -5.09 -35.61
C GLU A 321 19.13 -4.61 -34.26
N ASN A 322 19.20 -3.30 -33.95
CA ASN A 322 20.02 -2.87 -32.80
C ASN A 322 19.26 -2.49 -31.51
N GLU A 323 17.97 -2.17 -31.54
CA GLU A 323 17.20 -1.88 -30.31
C GLU A 323 15.75 -2.42 -30.41
N ILE A 324 15.36 -3.28 -29.47
CA ILE A 324 14.01 -3.86 -29.41
C ILE A 324 13.07 -2.84 -28.76
N ILE A 325 12.38 -2.06 -29.58
CA ILE A 325 11.36 -1.10 -29.14
C ILE A 325 9.97 -1.68 -29.37
N PHE A 326 9.17 -1.86 -28.32
CA PHE A 326 7.79 -2.36 -28.40
C PHE A 326 6.77 -1.24 -28.61
N THR A 327 5.82 -1.45 -29.51
CA THR A 327 4.67 -0.55 -29.68
C THR A 327 3.59 -0.84 -28.66
N MET A 328 2.68 0.11 -28.42
CA MET A 328 1.50 -0.10 -27.57
C MET A 328 0.65 -1.30 -28.01
N GLU A 329 0.52 -1.53 -29.31
CA GLU A 329 -0.23 -2.66 -29.84
C GLU A 329 0.44 -4.00 -29.51
N GLU A 330 1.77 -4.06 -29.55
CA GLU A 330 2.54 -5.25 -29.18
C GLU A 330 2.48 -5.50 -27.67
N LEU A 331 2.59 -4.45 -26.85
CA LEU A 331 2.46 -4.56 -25.39
C LEU A 331 1.09 -5.12 -24.99
N ASN A 332 0.01 -4.69 -25.67
CA ASN A 332 -1.34 -5.21 -25.45
C ASN A 332 -1.52 -6.69 -25.82
N LYS A 333 -0.60 -7.28 -26.59
CA LYS A 333 -0.60 -8.71 -26.93
C LYS A 333 0.13 -9.58 -25.90
N MET A 334 0.87 -8.98 -24.95
CA MET A 334 1.64 -9.69 -23.92
C MET A 334 0.75 -10.12 -22.73
N VAL A 335 -0.16 -11.06 -22.98
CA VAL A 335 -1.18 -11.49 -22.03
C VAL A 335 -0.56 -12.22 -20.83
N TYR A 336 0.41 -13.10 -21.06
CA TYR A 336 1.07 -13.89 -20.03
C TYR A 336 1.96 -13.01 -19.14
N LEU A 337 2.71 -12.08 -19.73
CA LEU A 337 3.47 -11.08 -18.97
C LEU A 337 2.55 -10.25 -18.07
N HIS A 338 1.43 -9.75 -18.60
CA HIS A 338 0.44 -9.01 -17.83
C HIS A 338 -0.15 -9.86 -16.69
N ALA A 339 -0.42 -11.15 -16.94
CA ALA A 339 -0.88 -12.08 -15.91
C ALA A 339 0.16 -12.30 -14.80
N ALA A 340 1.45 -12.45 -15.16
CA ALA A 340 2.54 -12.62 -14.20
C ALA A 340 2.77 -11.36 -13.34
N LEU A 341 2.66 -10.17 -13.93
CA LEU A 341 2.67 -8.89 -13.20
C LEU A 341 1.49 -8.78 -12.24
N SER A 342 0.28 -9.13 -12.71
CA SER A 342 -0.93 -9.13 -11.89
C SER A 342 -0.83 -10.09 -10.70
N GLU A 343 -0.27 -11.27 -10.91
CA GLU A 343 -0.04 -12.27 -9.87
C GLU A 343 1.01 -11.79 -8.85
N SER A 344 2.04 -11.08 -9.31
CA SER A 344 3.05 -10.49 -8.44
C SER A 344 2.44 -9.46 -7.49
N LEU A 345 1.57 -8.58 -8.00
CA LEU A 345 0.82 -7.61 -7.20
C LEU A 345 -0.20 -8.26 -6.26
N ARG A 346 -0.77 -9.41 -6.66
CA ARG A 346 -1.67 -10.20 -5.80
C ARG A 346 -0.92 -10.82 -4.62
N LEU A 347 0.30 -11.30 -4.84
CA LEU A 347 1.15 -11.92 -3.81
C LEU A 347 1.85 -10.88 -2.93
N TYR A 348 2.29 -9.77 -3.51
CA TYR A 348 3.04 -8.70 -2.86
C TYR A 348 2.47 -7.33 -3.26
N PRO A 349 1.34 -6.92 -2.67
CA PRO A 349 0.77 -5.61 -2.93
C PRO A 349 1.68 -4.51 -2.41
N SER A 350 1.97 -3.49 -3.22
CA SER A 350 2.81 -2.35 -2.84
C SER A 350 2.22 -1.53 -1.68
N VAL A 351 0.90 -1.56 -1.52
CA VAL A 351 0.16 -0.93 -0.41
C VAL A 351 -0.72 -1.99 0.27
N PRO A 352 -0.20 -2.71 1.28
CA PRO A 352 -0.92 -3.84 1.89
C PRO A 352 -2.01 -3.45 2.89
N ILE A 353 -1.98 -2.21 3.41
CA ILE A 353 -2.94 -1.74 4.42
C ILE A 353 -3.38 -0.32 4.03
N GLU A 354 -4.69 -0.14 3.93
CA GLU A 354 -5.31 1.17 3.74
C GLU A 354 -6.05 1.58 5.03
N VAL A 355 -5.95 2.85 5.40
CA VAL A 355 -6.58 3.39 6.61
C VAL A 355 -7.71 4.33 6.20
N LYS A 356 -8.89 4.08 6.76
CA LYS A 356 -10.07 4.94 6.63
C LYS A 356 -10.50 5.44 8.01
N GLU A 357 -11.19 6.57 8.06
CA GLU A 357 -11.84 7.10 9.26
C GLU A 357 -13.34 7.08 9.04
N VAL A 358 -14.09 6.74 10.08
CA VAL A 358 -15.55 6.63 10.05
C VAL A 358 -16.14 7.99 10.37
N VAL A 359 -16.98 8.55 9.48
CA VAL A 359 -17.57 9.88 9.67
C VAL A 359 -18.87 9.80 10.47
N GLU A 360 -19.66 8.75 10.28
CA GLU A 360 -20.93 8.49 10.94
C GLU A 360 -21.01 7.00 11.32
N ASP A 361 -21.67 6.72 12.44
CA ASP A 361 -21.94 5.36 12.91
C ASP A 361 -22.56 4.49 11.80
N ASP A 362 -22.02 3.29 11.60
CA ASP A 362 -22.44 2.38 10.54
C ASP A 362 -22.35 0.91 10.97
N VAL A 363 -23.08 0.04 10.30
CA VAL A 363 -23.02 -1.41 10.49
C VAL A 363 -22.58 -2.03 9.16
N LEU A 364 -21.42 -2.68 9.18
CA LEU A 364 -20.86 -3.33 8.00
C LEU A 364 -21.72 -4.54 7.59
N PRO A 365 -21.64 -5.00 6.33
CA PRO A 365 -22.40 -6.16 5.83
C PRO A 365 -22.28 -7.44 6.66
N ASP A 366 -21.17 -7.64 7.37
CA ASP A 366 -20.96 -8.77 8.28
C ASP A 366 -21.59 -8.59 9.68
N GLY A 367 -22.25 -7.46 9.92
CA GLY A 367 -22.86 -7.09 11.20
C GLY A 367 -21.92 -6.37 12.17
N SER A 368 -20.66 -6.12 11.80
CA SER A 368 -19.71 -5.41 12.64
C SER A 368 -20.05 -3.92 12.75
N TYR A 369 -20.09 -3.40 13.98
CA TYR A 369 -20.42 -2.00 14.24
C TYR A 369 -19.18 -1.09 14.16
N SER A 370 -19.28 -0.07 13.31
CA SER A 370 -18.27 0.93 13.04
C SER A 370 -18.71 2.26 13.65
N GLU A 371 -18.00 2.73 14.67
CA GLU A 371 -18.35 3.94 15.42
C GLU A 371 -17.72 5.19 14.80
N GLU A 372 -18.41 6.33 14.86
CA GLU A 372 -17.93 7.64 14.40
C GLU A 372 -16.56 8.01 15.03
N GLY A 373 -15.71 8.64 14.22
CA GLY A 373 -14.38 9.13 14.61
C GLY A 373 -13.33 8.03 14.81
N ARG A 374 -13.68 6.77 14.55
CA ARG A 374 -12.78 5.61 14.65
C ARG A 374 -12.08 5.35 13.31
N SER A 375 -10.85 4.85 13.38
CA SER A 375 -10.08 4.44 12.19
C SER A 375 -10.33 2.98 11.87
N SER A 376 -10.79 2.70 10.66
CA SER A 376 -10.94 1.36 10.13
C SER A 376 -9.77 1.01 9.20
N PHE A 377 -9.15 -0.15 9.43
CA PHE A 377 -8.06 -0.66 8.62
C PHE A 377 -8.60 -1.67 7.62
N LEU A 378 -8.38 -1.38 6.35
CA LEU A 378 -8.63 -2.29 5.24
C LEU A 378 -7.32 -3.02 4.96
N LEU A 379 -7.36 -4.34 5.02
CA LEU A 379 -6.17 -5.15 4.75
C LEU A 379 -6.27 -5.88 3.42
N HIS A 380 -5.28 -5.64 2.57
CA HIS A 380 -5.03 -6.41 1.37
C HIS A 380 -4.23 -7.65 1.77
N ILE A 381 -4.95 -8.70 2.18
CA ILE A 381 -4.31 -9.96 2.56
C ILE A 381 -3.70 -10.63 1.32
N ARG A 382 -2.53 -11.25 1.54
CA ARG A 382 -1.88 -12.21 0.66
C ARG A 382 -2.81 -13.41 0.40
N ASN A 383 -3.69 -13.28 -0.59
CA ASN A 383 -4.76 -14.24 -0.90
C ASN A 383 -4.26 -15.59 -1.47
N GLY A 384 -3.02 -15.99 -1.21
CA GLY A 384 -2.39 -17.18 -1.77
C GLY A 384 -1.95 -18.26 -0.78
N GLN A 385 -1.85 -17.95 0.52
CA GLN A 385 -1.29 -18.92 1.50
C GLN A 385 -2.33 -19.49 2.46
N ASP A 386 -3.39 -18.75 2.79
CA ASP A 386 -4.44 -19.26 3.66
C ASP A 386 -5.53 -19.88 2.79
N GLY A 387 -5.70 -21.20 2.89
CA GLY A 387 -6.71 -22.00 2.19
C GLY A 387 -8.17 -21.66 2.54
N PHE A 388 -8.42 -20.47 3.06
CA PHE A 388 -9.72 -19.92 3.42
C PHE A 388 -10.52 -19.44 2.18
N TYR A 389 -9.83 -18.97 1.13
CA TYR A 389 -10.46 -18.51 -0.12
C TYR A 389 -10.19 -19.39 -1.33
N MET A 390 -9.14 -20.22 -1.28
CA MET A 390 -8.80 -21.17 -2.33
C MET A 390 -8.54 -22.51 -1.66
N GLY A 391 -9.44 -23.47 -1.86
CA GLY A 391 -9.24 -24.82 -1.34
C GLY A 391 -7.93 -25.43 -1.85
N GLY A 392 -7.08 -25.83 -0.91
CA GLY A 392 -5.96 -26.75 -1.15
C GLY A 392 -4.63 -26.10 -1.51
N GLU A 393 -3.61 -26.60 -0.84
CA GLU A 393 -2.16 -26.44 -1.03
C GLU A 393 -1.73 -26.22 -2.49
N LEU A 394 -0.82 -25.25 -2.71
CA LEU A 394 -0.17 -24.99 -3.99
C LEU A 394 1.15 -25.80 -4.11
N PRO A 395 1.18 -26.84 -4.95
CA PRO A 395 2.31 -27.09 -5.84
C PRO A 395 1.91 -26.61 -7.24
N GLY A 396 2.68 -25.66 -7.79
CA GLY A 396 2.58 -25.23 -9.19
C GLY A 396 1.58 -24.09 -9.44
N VAL A 397 2.10 -22.86 -9.54
CA VAL A 397 1.36 -21.72 -10.11
C VAL A 397 1.40 -21.84 -11.64
N CYS A 398 0.27 -21.52 -12.29
CA CYS A 398 0.14 -21.21 -13.72
C CYS A 398 -0.11 -22.35 -14.75
N SER A 399 -0.73 -23.47 -14.38
CA SER A 399 -1.25 -24.43 -15.38
C SER A 399 -2.79 -24.50 -15.45
N ARG A 400 -3.49 -24.29 -14.33
CA ARG A 400 -4.96 -24.46 -14.31
C ARG A 400 -5.75 -23.40 -15.10
N GLU A 401 -5.20 -22.20 -15.28
CA GLU A 401 -5.88 -21.14 -16.05
C GLU A 401 -5.45 -21.10 -17.53
N VAL A 402 -4.40 -21.84 -17.93
CA VAL A 402 -3.85 -21.82 -19.29
C VAL A 402 -4.17 -23.10 -20.08
N ASP A 403 -4.36 -24.25 -19.41
CA ASP A 403 -4.54 -25.56 -20.10
C ASP A 403 -5.96 -25.80 -20.66
N GLN A 404 -6.94 -24.96 -20.36
CA GLN A 404 -8.30 -25.09 -20.90
C GLN A 404 -8.52 -24.03 -21.97
N GLY A 405 -8.06 -24.32 -23.19
CA GLY A 405 -8.23 -23.51 -24.39
C GLY A 405 -9.55 -22.73 -24.36
N TRP A 406 -9.41 -21.40 -24.48
CA TRP A 406 -10.45 -20.37 -24.41
C TRP A 406 -11.89 -20.88 -24.57
N LYS A 407 -12.44 -21.38 -23.47
CA LYS A 407 -13.87 -21.39 -23.18
C LYS A 407 -13.99 -20.77 -21.82
N VAL A 408 -14.21 -19.46 -21.80
CA VAL A 408 -14.80 -18.77 -20.65
C VAL A 408 -16.11 -19.50 -20.34
N ARG A 409 -16.06 -20.49 -19.44
CA ARG A 409 -17.26 -21.06 -18.86
C ARG A 409 -17.91 -19.91 -18.13
N ARG A 410 -18.98 -19.38 -18.72
CA ARG A 410 -19.98 -18.52 -18.07
C ARG A 410 -20.50 -19.26 -16.83
N ARG A 411 -19.75 -19.23 -15.73
CA ARG A 411 -20.24 -19.57 -14.40
C ARG A 411 -20.77 -18.28 -13.80
N LYS A 412 -21.98 -18.36 -13.23
CA LYS A 412 -22.58 -17.26 -12.46
C LYS A 412 -21.54 -16.71 -11.47
N PRO A 413 -21.48 -15.38 -11.28
CA PRO A 413 -20.34 -14.73 -10.67
C PRO A 413 -20.22 -15.13 -9.20
N VAL A 414 -19.20 -15.93 -8.89
CA VAL A 414 -18.61 -16.00 -7.56
C VAL A 414 -17.32 -15.18 -7.63
N GLN A 415 -17.29 -14.10 -6.86
CA GLN A 415 -16.40 -12.96 -7.02
C GLN A 415 -14.92 -13.29 -6.79
N ILE A 416 -14.12 -13.22 -7.85
CA ILE A 416 -12.80 -12.56 -7.78
C ILE A 416 -12.93 -11.31 -8.64
N ARG A 417 -13.64 -10.31 -8.12
CA ARG A 417 -13.74 -8.95 -8.69
C ARG A 417 -12.72 -8.00 -8.07
N SER A 418 -11.77 -8.55 -7.30
CA SER A 418 -10.97 -7.80 -6.35
C SER A 418 -9.53 -7.50 -6.80
N VAL A 419 -9.18 -7.59 -8.08
CA VAL A 419 -7.91 -7.03 -8.57
C VAL A 419 -8.21 -5.96 -9.62
N GLN A 420 -9.10 -6.26 -10.55
CA GLN A 420 -9.45 -5.34 -11.65
C GLN A 420 -10.25 -4.09 -11.23
N ARG A 421 -10.93 -4.09 -10.07
CA ARG A 421 -11.80 -2.95 -9.65
C ARG A 421 -11.13 -1.96 -8.68
N TRP A 422 -9.87 -2.19 -8.29
CA TRP A 422 -9.12 -1.39 -7.28
C TRP A 422 -8.24 -0.31 -7.89
N SER A 423 -8.04 -0.38 -9.21
CA SER A 423 -7.55 0.69 -10.08
C SER A 423 -8.26 2.04 -9.79
N LYS A 424 -9.51 2.00 -9.29
CA LYS A 424 -10.26 3.19 -8.89
C LYS A 424 -9.72 3.99 -7.69
N VAL A 425 -8.64 3.65 -6.99
CA VAL A 425 -8.15 4.47 -5.85
C VAL A 425 -6.85 5.22 -6.17
N VAL A 426 -6.07 4.74 -7.13
CA VAL A 426 -4.84 5.40 -7.61
C VAL A 426 -5.17 6.19 -8.90
N PRO A 427 -4.82 7.48 -9.02
CA PRO A 427 -4.89 8.18 -10.31
C PRO A 427 -3.91 7.50 -11.28
N GLY A 428 -4.39 7.05 -12.44
CA GLY A 428 -3.55 6.35 -13.43
C GLY A 428 -3.60 4.82 -13.38
N GLU A 429 -4.67 4.23 -12.83
CA GLU A 429 -5.05 2.86 -13.20
C GLU A 429 -6.56 2.87 -13.46
N GLU A 430 -7.01 2.67 -14.70
CA GLU A 430 -8.39 2.30 -14.99
C GLU A 430 -8.42 1.01 -15.82
N VAL A 431 -8.46 -0.14 -15.16
CA VAL A 431 -8.81 -1.40 -15.82
C VAL A 431 -10.34 -1.55 -15.78
N CYS A 432 -11.02 -0.97 -16.77
CA CYS A 432 -12.45 -1.16 -16.97
C CYS A 432 -12.72 -2.31 -17.96
N LEU A 433 -12.98 -3.51 -17.45
CA LEU A 433 -13.65 -4.54 -18.25
C LEU A 433 -15.15 -4.19 -18.35
N HIS A 434 -15.57 -3.63 -19.48
CA HIS A 434 -16.99 -3.52 -19.84
C HIS A 434 -17.31 -4.44 -21.02
N ALA A 435 -18.33 -5.28 -20.83
CA ALA A 435 -19.01 -5.99 -21.90
C ALA A 435 -20.27 -5.19 -22.27
N ASP A 436 -20.45 -4.87 -23.55
CA ASP A 436 -21.71 -4.37 -24.09
C ASP A 436 -22.52 -5.54 -24.67
N GLU A 437 -23.81 -5.62 -24.36
CA GLU A 437 -24.65 -6.81 -24.58
C GLU A 437 -25.32 -6.87 -25.96
N ASN A 438 -25.08 -5.90 -26.85
CA ASN A 438 -25.75 -5.88 -28.16
C ASN A 438 -24.76 -5.99 -29.32
N GLY A 439 -24.85 -7.11 -30.04
CA GLY A 439 -24.07 -7.37 -31.24
C GLY A 439 -24.30 -6.29 -32.30
N GLY A 440 -23.24 -5.52 -32.60
CA GLY A 440 -23.25 -4.54 -33.68
C GLY A 440 -21.98 -3.69 -33.71
N SER A 441 -21.06 -4.01 -34.63
CA SER A 441 -19.82 -3.28 -34.98
C SER A 441 -18.72 -3.21 -33.90
N PHE A 442 -17.53 -3.71 -34.27
CA PHE A 442 -16.31 -3.59 -33.49
C PHE A 442 -15.91 -2.12 -33.34
N ARG A 443 -15.79 -1.64 -32.10
CA ARG A 443 -14.97 -0.48 -31.77
C ARG A 443 -13.88 -0.90 -30.78
N PRO A 444 -12.63 -0.47 -30.96
CA PRO A 444 -11.56 -0.77 -30.03
C PRO A 444 -11.87 -0.11 -28.69
N VAL A 445 -11.93 -0.92 -27.62
CA VAL A 445 -11.98 -0.40 -26.25
C VAL A 445 -10.54 -0.25 -25.80
N GLU A 446 -10.08 0.99 -25.77
CA GLU A 446 -8.73 1.38 -25.36
C GLU A 446 -8.47 0.96 -23.90
N VAL A 447 -7.47 0.10 -23.73
CA VAL A 447 -6.85 -0.25 -22.44
C VAL A 447 -5.52 0.46 -22.45
N PHE A 448 -5.37 1.55 -21.70
CA PHE A 448 -4.06 2.14 -21.46
C PHE A 448 -3.95 2.61 -20.01
N SER A 449 -2.85 2.14 -19.41
CA SER A 449 -2.36 2.34 -18.04
C SER A 449 -2.43 3.80 -17.61
#